data_AF-A0A970XY86-F1
#
_entry.id   AF-A0A970XY86-F1
#
_cell.length_a   1.000
_cell.length_b   1.000
_cell.length_c   1.000
_cell.angle_alpha   90.00
_cell.angle_beta   90.00
_cell.angle_gamma   90.00
#
_symmetry.space_group_name_H-M   'P 1'
#
loop_
_entity.id
_entity.type
_entity.pdbx_description
1 polymer ?
#
loop_
_entity_poly.entity_id
_entity_poly.type
_entity_poly.pdbx_seq_one_letter_code
_entity_poly.pdbx_strand_id
1 'polypeptide(L)'
;MAEYKYSLAKRGKWLCPVCGQKTFVRYIESDTSKELHPSVGRCDREEKCGYHYRPRDYFSDNGLNLDCHSSTWANRKNTNTGITRVPAVSYIPPSLFRPSLHGDNNFIKFLRKIFSNKAIQQAREMYYIGSSDHIPGATVYWQIDRPGNIRTGKIMLYDPDTGRRIKHPKNQISWMHNFVEEPGFNLKQCFFGEHLLVVDNEYVAMVEAEKTAVIASMFFPNMIWLASGGLSNLQASRCDCLKGRNVILFPDANGFHKWHKIAEKLKPICSKVSVSDLLETKASDKEKEEGLDLADYLIREACS
;
A
#
# COMPACT_ATOMS: atom_id res chain seq x y z
N MET A 1 -3.55 27.08 -5.95
CA MET A 1 -4.45 25.97 -6.28
C MET A 1 -4.02 25.46 -7.64
N ALA A 2 -3.67 24.18 -7.77
CA ALA A 2 -3.27 23.65 -9.07
C ALA A 2 -4.52 23.53 -9.97
N GLU A 3 -4.55 24.27 -11.07
CA GLU A 3 -5.58 24.15 -12.10
C GLU A 3 -5.29 22.90 -12.94
N TYR A 4 -6.19 21.93 -12.89
CA TYR A 4 -6.11 20.72 -13.70
C TYR A 4 -6.81 20.95 -15.04
N LYS A 5 -6.11 20.68 -16.15
CA LYS A 5 -6.63 20.83 -17.53
C LYS A 5 -7.90 20.02 -17.80
N TYR A 6 -8.06 18.85 -17.15
CA TYR A 6 -9.25 18.02 -17.27
C TYR A 6 -9.85 17.73 -15.89
N SER A 7 -11.17 17.86 -15.78
CA SER A 7 -11.94 17.58 -14.56
C SER A 7 -13.15 16.70 -14.88
N LEU A 8 -13.71 16.03 -13.86
CA LEU A 8 -14.94 15.26 -14.05
C LEU A 8 -16.13 16.21 -14.23
N ALA A 9 -16.99 15.89 -15.19
CA ALA A 9 -18.20 16.67 -15.44
C ALA A 9 -19.06 16.76 -14.17
N LYS A 10 -19.44 17.99 -13.79
CA LYS A 10 -20.26 18.22 -12.59
C LYS A 10 -21.74 17.84 -12.80
N ARG A 11 -22.17 17.64 -14.05
CA ARG A 11 -23.55 17.30 -14.43
C ARG A 11 -23.55 16.28 -15.56
N GLY A 12 -24.52 15.38 -15.54
CA GLY A 12 -24.68 14.31 -16.52
C GLY A 12 -24.13 12.97 -16.02
N LYS A 13 -24.93 11.91 -16.18
CA LYS A 13 -24.50 10.52 -16.00
C LYS A 13 -24.82 9.74 -17.26
N TRP A 14 -23.84 9.04 -17.79
CA TRP A 14 -23.92 8.25 -19.00
C TRP A 14 -23.88 6.75 -18.70
N LEU A 15 -24.16 5.94 -19.71
CA LEU A 15 -24.02 4.50 -19.61
C LEU A 15 -22.53 4.14 -19.54
N CYS A 16 -22.16 3.36 -18.52
CA CYS A 16 -20.80 2.86 -18.37
C CYS A 16 -20.49 1.86 -19.50
N PRO A 17 -19.36 1.99 -20.20
CA PRO A 17 -19.02 1.06 -21.29
C PRO A 17 -18.76 -0.37 -20.80
N VAL A 18 -18.48 -0.57 -19.51
CA VAL A 18 -18.20 -1.88 -18.93
C VAL A 18 -19.45 -2.53 -18.32
N CYS A 19 -20.23 -1.79 -17.53
CA CYS A 19 -21.37 -2.38 -16.81
C CYS A 19 -22.75 -1.98 -17.37
N GLY A 20 -22.81 -1.10 -18.37
CA GLY A 20 -24.05 -0.67 -19.03
C GLY A 20 -24.99 0.18 -18.16
N GLN A 21 -24.62 0.51 -16.92
CA GLN A 21 -25.46 1.28 -16.00
C GLN A 21 -25.24 2.78 -16.14
N LYS A 22 -26.29 3.61 -15.93
CA LYS A 22 -26.25 5.08 -16.05
C LYS A 22 -25.57 5.77 -14.86
N THR A 23 -24.33 5.37 -14.59
CA THR A 23 -23.52 5.82 -13.43
C THR A 23 -22.13 6.29 -13.83
N PHE A 24 -21.89 6.52 -15.13
CA PHE A 24 -20.61 6.94 -15.67
C PHE A 24 -20.52 8.46 -15.75
N VAL A 25 -19.40 9.03 -15.29
CA VAL A 25 -19.10 10.47 -15.33
C VAL A 25 -17.86 10.67 -16.19
N ARG A 26 -17.98 11.47 -17.25
CA ARG A 26 -16.90 11.72 -18.22
C ARG A 26 -15.95 12.82 -17.77
N TYR A 27 -14.71 12.76 -18.27
CA TYR A 27 -13.78 13.88 -18.14
C TYR A 27 -14.06 14.95 -19.21
N ILE A 28 -14.09 16.19 -18.76
CA ILE A 28 -14.23 17.40 -19.58
C ILE A 28 -13.00 18.30 -19.41
N GLU A 29 -12.68 19.06 -20.44
CA GLU A 29 -11.65 20.10 -20.37
C GLU A 29 -12.16 21.29 -19.56
N SER A 30 -11.36 21.78 -18.62
CA SER A 30 -11.79 22.77 -17.62
C SER A 30 -12.17 24.13 -18.24
N ASP A 31 -11.53 24.50 -19.36
CA ASP A 31 -11.72 25.81 -20.00
C ASP A 31 -12.89 25.83 -20.98
N THR A 32 -13.13 24.72 -21.68
CA THR A 32 -14.12 24.64 -22.76
C THR A 32 -15.35 23.80 -22.40
N SER A 33 -15.31 23.09 -21.26
CA SER A 33 -16.32 22.09 -20.85
C SER A 33 -16.58 21.01 -21.92
N LYS A 34 -15.66 20.84 -22.87
CA LYS A 34 -15.79 19.88 -23.96
C LYS A 34 -15.38 18.49 -23.49
N GLU A 35 -16.19 17.49 -23.84
CA GLU A 35 -15.89 16.09 -23.53
C GLU A 35 -14.66 15.61 -24.30
N LEU A 36 -13.75 14.93 -23.61
CA LEU A 36 -12.52 14.44 -24.24
C LEU A 36 -12.79 13.27 -25.20
N HIS A 37 -13.48 12.23 -24.70
CA HIS A 37 -13.95 11.12 -25.51
C HIS A 37 -15.05 10.35 -24.74
N PRO A 38 -16.06 9.75 -25.42
CA PRO A 38 -17.18 9.09 -24.76
C PRO A 38 -16.83 7.97 -23.78
N SER A 39 -15.66 7.33 -23.94
CA SER A 39 -15.18 6.23 -23.09
C SER A 39 -14.33 6.66 -21.89
N VAL A 40 -13.93 7.95 -21.81
CA VAL A 40 -12.97 8.45 -20.82
C VAL A 40 -13.71 9.08 -19.65
N GLY A 41 -13.57 8.49 -18.47
CA GLY A 41 -14.40 8.80 -17.32
C GLY A 41 -14.29 7.78 -16.21
N ARG A 42 -15.09 7.97 -15.16
CA ARG A 42 -15.16 7.09 -13.99
C ARG A 42 -16.59 6.61 -13.78
N CYS A 43 -16.74 5.35 -13.43
CA CYS A 43 -18.00 4.79 -12.94
C CYS A 43 -18.12 5.00 -11.43
N ASP A 44 -19.22 5.60 -10.98
CA ASP A 44 -19.47 5.83 -9.54
C ASP A 44 -19.66 4.53 -8.75
N ARG A 45 -19.93 3.40 -9.44
CA ARG A 45 -20.02 2.07 -8.82
C ARG A 45 -18.63 1.49 -8.61
N GLU A 46 -17.82 2.14 -7.78
CA GLU A 46 -16.41 1.77 -7.58
C GLU A 46 -16.24 0.35 -7.08
N GLU A 47 -17.07 -0.10 -6.14
CA GLU A 47 -16.97 -1.44 -5.56
C GLU A 47 -17.49 -2.55 -6.49
N LYS A 48 -18.50 -2.24 -7.32
CA LYS A 48 -19.15 -3.25 -8.19
C LYS A 48 -18.63 -3.28 -9.62
N CYS A 49 -18.11 -2.16 -10.13
CA CYS A 49 -17.65 -2.03 -11.51
C CYS A 49 -16.20 -1.53 -11.56
N GLY A 50 -15.83 -0.53 -10.75
CA GLY A 50 -14.45 -0.05 -10.64
C GLY A 50 -13.87 0.58 -11.92
N TYR A 51 -14.67 0.76 -12.98
CA TYR A 51 -14.19 1.29 -14.26
C TYR A 51 -13.75 2.75 -14.10
N HIS A 52 -12.47 3.02 -14.35
CA HIS A 52 -11.90 4.37 -14.36
C HIS A 52 -10.86 4.46 -15.47
N TYR A 53 -11.20 5.18 -16.54
CA TYR A 53 -10.29 5.45 -17.65
C TYR A 53 -9.95 6.94 -17.66
N ARG A 54 -8.72 7.29 -17.32
CA ARG A 54 -8.32 8.69 -17.07
C ARG A 54 -7.91 9.35 -18.39
N PRO A 55 -7.94 10.70 -18.48
CA PRO A 55 -7.43 11.42 -19.64
C PRO A 55 -6.00 11.02 -19.97
N ARG A 56 -5.14 10.90 -18.95
CA ARG A 56 -3.75 10.45 -19.13
C ARG A 56 -3.64 9.08 -19.80
N ASP A 57 -4.50 8.14 -19.41
CA ASP A 57 -4.52 6.79 -19.97
C ASP A 57 -5.01 6.84 -21.42
N TYR A 58 -6.08 7.62 -21.70
CA TYR A 58 -6.59 7.84 -23.06
C TYR A 58 -5.57 8.44 -24.02
N PHE A 59 -4.83 9.46 -23.58
CA PHE A 59 -3.79 10.07 -24.40
C PHE A 59 -2.61 9.12 -24.63
N SER A 60 -2.29 8.28 -23.65
CA SER A 60 -1.25 7.25 -23.77
C SER A 60 -1.67 6.15 -24.76
N ASP A 61 -2.91 5.67 -24.66
CA ASP A 61 -3.43 4.56 -25.45
C ASP A 61 -3.71 4.95 -26.92
N ASN A 62 -3.94 6.23 -27.20
CA ASN A 62 -4.16 6.75 -28.55
C ASN A 62 -2.91 7.40 -29.17
N GLY A 63 -1.75 7.33 -28.49
CA GLY A 63 -0.50 7.91 -29.00
C GLY A 63 -0.52 9.43 -29.14
N LEU A 64 -1.46 10.11 -28.46
CA LEU A 64 -1.63 11.56 -28.51
C LEU A 64 -0.94 12.19 -27.31
N ASN A 65 0.37 12.44 -27.43
CA ASN A 65 1.11 13.19 -26.41
C ASN A 65 0.52 14.60 -26.27
N LEU A 66 0.14 14.97 -25.05
CA LEU A 66 -0.22 16.34 -24.69
C LEU A 66 1.06 17.17 -24.54
N ASP A 67 1.69 17.52 -25.67
CA ASP A 67 2.62 18.65 -25.69
C ASP A 67 1.84 19.95 -25.86
N CYS A 68 2.04 20.83 -24.89
CA CYS A 68 1.57 22.20 -24.89
C CYS A 68 2.54 23.04 -25.74
N HIS A 69 2.00 23.54 -26.85
CA HIS A 69 2.41 24.68 -27.69
C HIS A 69 3.70 24.57 -28.54
N SER A 70 3.50 24.40 -29.86
CA SER A 70 4.31 25.10 -30.86
C SER A 70 3.43 26.07 -31.66
N SER A 71 3.63 27.36 -31.46
CA SER A 71 3.50 28.31 -32.57
C SER A 71 4.66 28.08 -33.54
N THR A 72 4.30 27.84 -34.79
CA THR A 72 5.07 28.06 -36.03
C THR A 72 6.45 27.41 -36.18
N TRP A 73 6.41 26.37 -37.02
CA TRP A 73 7.19 26.24 -38.27
C TRP A 73 8.72 26.18 -38.17
N ALA A 74 9.15 24.95 -38.44
CA ALA A 74 10.11 24.59 -39.49
C ALA A 74 11.57 24.42 -39.08
N ASN A 75 12.01 23.19 -39.38
CA ASN A 75 13.36 22.81 -39.77
C ASN A 75 14.48 23.09 -38.76
N ARG A 76 14.90 22.02 -38.10
CA ARG A 76 16.23 21.45 -38.40
C ARG A 76 16.33 20.03 -37.88
N LYS A 77 16.68 19.14 -38.80
CA LYS A 77 17.27 17.83 -38.52
C LYS A 77 18.32 18.00 -37.43
N ASN A 78 18.17 17.31 -36.30
CA ASN A 78 19.34 16.82 -35.60
C ASN A 78 19.00 15.53 -34.86
N THR A 79 19.80 14.53 -35.17
CA THR A 79 19.87 13.25 -34.49
C THR A 79 19.97 13.45 -32.98
N ASN A 80 18.98 12.98 -32.24
CA ASN A 80 19.17 12.47 -30.91
C ASN A 80 18.06 11.48 -30.62
N THR A 81 18.44 10.20 -30.57
CA THR A 81 17.72 9.17 -29.84
C THR A 81 17.61 9.62 -28.38
N GLY A 82 16.58 10.42 -28.09
CA GLY A 82 16.24 10.85 -26.75
C GLY A 82 15.65 9.66 -26.01
N ILE A 83 16.49 8.94 -25.29
CA ILE A 83 16.09 8.02 -24.23
C ILE A 83 15.13 8.81 -23.33
N THR A 84 13.84 8.48 -23.37
CA THR A 84 12.85 9.03 -22.45
C THR A 84 13.25 8.58 -21.05
N ARG A 85 13.88 9.47 -20.29
CA ARG A 85 14.29 9.19 -18.91
C ARG A 85 13.01 8.95 -18.10
N VAL A 86 12.82 7.70 -17.67
CA VAL A 86 11.80 7.35 -16.67
C VAL A 86 11.98 8.29 -15.48
N PRO A 87 10.90 8.94 -14.95
CA PRO A 87 11.02 9.83 -13.81
C PRO A 87 11.74 9.12 -12.65
N ALA A 88 12.74 9.77 -12.07
CA ALA A 88 13.49 9.20 -10.95
C ALA A 88 12.54 8.94 -9.77
N VAL A 89 12.75 7.84 -9.06
CA VAL A 89 11.94 7.50 -7.89
C VAL A 89 12.35 8.36 -6.71
N SER A 90 11.38 8.91 -5.98
CA SER A 90 11.63 9.74 -4.79
C SER A 90 11.79 8.88 -3.53
N TYR A 91 12.42 9.48 -2.51
CA TYR A 91 12.71 8.83 -1.23
C TYR A 91 12.38 9.76 -0.07
N ILE A 92 12.03 9.19 1.08
CA ILE A 92 11.84 9.96 2.30
C ILE A 92 13.21 10.48 2.78
N PRO A 93 13.33 11.78 3.08
CA PRO A 93 14.57 12.33 3.59
C PRO A 93 14.88 11.79 5.00
N PRO A 94 16.16 11.53 5.34
CA PRO A 94 16.55 11.04 6.67
C PRO A 94 16.10 11.92 7.85
N SER A 95 15.84 13.22 7.60
CA SER A 95 15.32 14.17 8.58
C SER A 95 13.91 13.83 9.08
N LEU A 96 13.07 13.19 8.27
CA LEU A 96 11.75 12.70 8.71
C LEU A 96 11.83 11.31 9.34
N PHE A 97 12.84 10.52 8.95
CA PHE A 97 12.98 9.13 9.40
C PHE A 97 13.65 9.02 10.77
N ARG A 98 14.86 9.55 10.94
CA ARG A 98 15.69 9.29 12.13
C ARG A 98 15.04 9.78 13.44
N PRO A 99 14.47 11.00 13.52
CA PRO A 99 13.83 11.46 14.75
C PRO A 99 12.65 10.58 15.17
N SER A 100 11.91 10.04 14.19
CA SER A 100 10.73 9.21 14.45
C SER A 100 11.03 7.94 15.26
N LEU A 101 12.27 7.43 15.22
CA LEU A 101 12.62 6.13 15.83
C LEU A 101 12.69 6.17 17.37
N HIS A 102 12.81 7.36 17.96
CA HIS A 102 13.09 7.54 19.39
C HIS A 102 11.87 7.88 20.26
N GLY A 103 10.67 7.97 19.66
CA GLY A 103 9.44 8.32 20.38
C GLY A 103 8.73 7.12 21.03
N ASP A 104 7.77 7.41 21.90
CA ASP A 104 6.76 6.44 22.33
C ASP A 104 5.46 6.66 21.55
N ASN A 105 4.66 5.61 21.35
CA ASN A 105 3.37 5.72 20.66
C ASN A 105 2.38 4.70 21.20
N ASN A 106 1.11 4.84 20.83
CA ASN A 106 0.03 4.03 21.40
C ASN A 106 0.18 2.54 21.07
N PHE A 107 0.77 2.19 19.92
CA PHE A 107 1.06 0.79 19.61
C PHE A 107 2.11 0.22 20.56
N ILE A 108 3.20 0.94 20.83
CA ILE A 108 4.20 0.50 21.82
C ILE A 108 3.59 0.39 23.23
N LYS A 109 2.72 1.32 23.62
CA LYS A 109 1.99 1.25 24.91
C LYS A 109 1.12 -0.01 25.00
N PHE A 110 0.42 -0.35 23.93
CA PHE A 110 -0.35 -1.59 23.84
C PHE A 110 0.55 -2.83 23.93
N LEU A 111 1.65 -2.87 23.17
CA LEU A 111 2.57 -4.02 23.19
C LEU A 111 3.16 -4.31 24.56
N ARG A 112 3.43 -3.28 25.39
CA ARG A 112 3.94 -3.45 26.77
C ARG A 112 3.01 -4.25 27.69
N LYS A 113 1.74 -4.39 27.33
CA LYS A 113 0.77 -5.21 28.09
C LYS A 113 0.90 -6.70 27.80
N ILE A 114 1.57 -7.06 26.71
CA ILE A 114 1.61 -8.42 26.17
C ILE A 114 3.05 -8.95 26.17
N PHE A 115 4.02 -8.12 25.80
CA PHE A 115 5.41 -8.54 25.58
C PHE A 115 6.39 -7.87 26.55
N SER A 116 7.53 -8.52 26.75
CA SER A 116 8.65 -7.92 27.49
C SER A 116 9.24 -6.71 26.76
N ASN A 117 9.75 -5.74 27.50
CA ASN A 117 10.44 -4.58 26.93
C ASN A 117 11.59 -4.97 25.98
N LYS A 118 12.27 -6.09 26.25
CA LYS A 118 13.34 -6.62 25.38
C LYS A 118 12.79 -7.03 24.01
N ALA A 119 11.73 -7.83 23.98
CA ALA A 119 11.12 -8.26 22.71
C ALA A 119 10.58 -7.06 21.91
N ILE A 120 9.95 -6.11 22.59
CA ILE A 120 9.44 -4.87 21.97
C ILE A 120 10.60 -4.07 21.37
N GLN A 121 11.69 -3.88 22.11
CA GLN A 121 12.85 -3.13 21.61
C GLN A 121 13.48 -3.80 20.40
N GLN A 122 13.64 -5.13 20.43
CA GLN A 122 14.13 -5.90 19.28
C GLN A 122 13.24 -5.73 18.05
N ALA A 123 11.92 -5.83 18.20
CA ALA A 123 10.98 -5.64 17.10
C ALA A 123 11.00 -4.19 16.57
N ARG A 124 11.13 -3.19 17.46
CA ARG A 124 11.26 -1.77 17.07
C ARG A 124 12.51 -1.53 16.23
N GLU A 125 13.64 -2.08 16.64
CA GLU A 125 14.91 -1.95 15.91
C GLU A 125 14.88 -2.69 14.58
N MET A 126 14.33 -3.91 14.58
CA MET A 126 14.21 -4.74 13.37
C MET A 126 13.33 -4.08 12.31
N TYR A 127 12.16 -3.55 12.68
CA TYR A 127 11.19 -2.97 11.75
C TYR A 127 11.27 -1.44 11.63
N TYR A 128 12.20 -0.81 12.34
CA TYR A 128 12.30 0.65 12.44
C TYR A 128 11.00 1.31 12.88
N ILE A 129 10.26 0.76 13.85
CA ILE A 129 8.95 1.31 14.25
C ILE A 129 9.09 2.75 14.73
N GLY A 130 8.47 3.68 14.00
CA GLY A 130 8.54 5.12 14.29
C GLY A 130 7.32 5.63 15.06
N SER A 131 7.46 6.84 15.59
CA SER A 131 6.39 7.68 16.14
C SER A 131 6.20 8.92 15.28
N SER A 132 4.95 9.30 15.05
CA SER A 132 4.62 10.47 14.23
C SER A 132 4.59 11.75 15.07
N ASP A 133 5.29 12.79 14.62
CA ASP A 133 5.16 14.15 15.17
C ASP A 133 3.93 14.87 14.62
N HIS A 134 3.33 14.39 13.52
CA HIS A 134 2.17 14.99 12.87
C HIS A 134 0.84 14.53 13.46
N ILE A 135 0.81 13.33 14.07
CA ILE A 135 -0.37 12.76 14.71
C ILE A 135 0.06 12.23 16.09
N PRO A 136 -0.25 12.94 17.18
CA PRO A 136 0.17 12.55 18.52
C PRO A 136 -0.19 11.10 18.87
N GLY A 137 0.81 10.33 19.29
CA GLY A 137 0.64 8.93 19.68
C GLY A 137 0.48 7.94 18.52
N ALA A 138 0.52 8.39 17.26
CA ALA A 138 0.44 7.51 16.11
C ALA A 138 1.80 6.84 15.80
N THR A 139 1.71 5.62 15.31
CA THR A 139 2.83 4.81 14.86
C THR A 139 3.13 5.07 13.39
N VAL A 140 4.39 5.03 13.01
CA VAL A 140 4.85 5.07 11.61
C VAL A 140 5.43 3.71 11.24
N TYR A 141 4.80 3.06 10.26
CA TYR A 141 5.31 1.83 9.64
C TYR A 141 6.07 2.19 8.37
N TRP A 142 7.40 2.18 8.44
CA TRP A 142 8.25 2.53 7.32
C TRP A 142 8.31 1.41 6.28
N GLN A 143 8.09 1.79 5.01
CA GLN A 143 8.30 0.93 3.86
C GLN A 143 9.70 1.21 3.34
N ILE A 144 10.62 0.31 3.66
CA ILE A 144 12.04 0.37 3.29
C ILE A 144 12.30 -0.81 2.36
N ASP A 145 12.87 -0.54 1.19
CA ASP A 145 13.17 -1.60 0.22
C ASP A 145 14.44 -2.38 0.59
N ARG A 146 14.70 -3.48 -0.13
CA ARG A 146 15.86 -4.35 0.11
C ARG A 146 17.21 -3.60 0.09
N PRO A 147 17.47 -2.64 -0.82
CA PRO A 147 18.68 -1.80 -0.75
C PRO A 147 18.75 -0.82 0.44
N GLY A 148 17.70 -0.69 1.25
CA GLY A 148 17.66 0.22 2.40
C GLY A 148 17.12 1.62 2.09
N ASN A 149 16.50 1.83 0.93
CA ASN A 149 15.90 3.11 0.60
C ASN A 149 14.51 3.26 1.23
N ILE A 150 14.26 4.40 1.88
CA ILE A 150 13.00 4.68 2.55
C ILE A 150 11.99 5.18 1.52
N ARG A 151 11.02 4.33 1.14
CA ARG A 151 10.04 4.63 0.09
C ARG A 151 8.90 5.51 0.57
N THR A 152 8.40 5.23 1.78
CA THR A 152 7.32 5.96 2.44
C THR A 152 7.19 5.46 3.88
N GLY A 153 6.32 6.08 4.68
CA GLY A 153 5.87 5.55 5.97
C GLY A 153 4.36 5.67 6.09
N LYS A 154 3.69 4.63 6.60
CA LYS A 154 2.25 4.66 6.86
C LYS A 154 2.02 5.06 8.31
N ILE A 155 1.28 6.15 8.51
CA ILE A 155 0.95 6.66 9.83
C ILE A 155 -0.39 6.07 10.25
N MET A 156 -0.44 5.44 11.44
CA MET A 156 -1.65 4.84 11.97
C MET A 156 -1.79 5.09 13.47
N LEU A 157 -2.95 5.58 13.90
CA LEU A 157 -3.29 5.73 15.31
C LEU A 157 -4.04 4.51 15.84
N TYR A 158 -3.59 4.03 17.00
CA TYR A 158 -4.21 2.94 17.74
C TYR A 158 -4.70 3.41 19.09
N ASP A 159 -5.70 2.72 19.59
CA ASP A 159 -6.09 2.77 20.98
C ASP A 159 -5.03 2.05 21.83
N PRO A 160 -4.45 2.71 22.86
CA PRO A 160 -3.35 2.14 23.65
C PRO A 160 -3.80 0.99 24.56
N ASP A 161 -5.11 0.82 24.75
CA ASP A 161 -5.66 -0.19 25.63
C ASP A 161 -6.02 -1.48 24.92
N THR A 162 -6.69 -1.35 23.78
CA THR A 162 -7.19 -2.46 22.99
C THR A 162 -6.29 -2.80 21.80
N GLY A 163 -5.36 -1.93 21.42
CA GLY A 163 -4.55 -2.10 20.21
C GLY A 163 -5.35 -1.99 18.91
N ARG A 164 -6.65 -1.66 18.99
CA ARG A 164 -7.52 -1.48 17.84
C ARG A 164 -7.25 -0.13 17.18
N ARG A 165 -7.31 -0.11 15.85
CA ARG A 165 -7.16 1.12 15.08
C ARG A 165 -8.31 2.09 15.36
N ILE A 166 -7.97 3.36 15.61
CA ILE A 166 -8.95 4.43 15.79
C ILE A 166 -9.47 4.90 14.42
N LYS A 167 -10.76 4.67 14.16
CA LYS A 167 -11.43 5.01 12.88
C LYS A 167 -12.28 6.30 12.94
N HIS A 168 -12.64 6.76 14.14
CA HIS A 168 -13.54 7.91 14.37
C HIS A 168 -12.81 9.03 15.13
N PRO A 169 -13.17 10.33 14.92
CA PRO A 169 -14.25 10.84 14.07
C PRO A 169 -13.95 10.84 12.56
N LYS A 170 -12.67 10.76 12.17
CA LYS A 170 -12.23 10.48 10.80
C LYS A 170 -11.14 9.43 10.82
N ASN A 171 -11.01 8.70 9.73
CA ASN A 171 -10.02 7.66 9.57
C ASN A 171 -8.61 8.25 9.65
N GLN A 172 -7.88 8.02 10.74
CA GLN A 172 -6.57 8.62 10.98
C GLN A 172 -5.43 7.84 10.32
N ILE A 173 -5.57 7.51 9.03
CA ILE A 173 -4.43 7.09 8.22
C ILE A 173 -3.87 8.30 7.50
N SER A 174 -2.55 8.46 7.58
CA SER A 174 -1.80 9.37 6.73
C SER A 174 -0.52 8.68 6.24
N TRP A 175 0.24 9.38 5.41
CA TRP A 175 1.47 8.87 4.83
C TRP A 175 2.59 9.91 4.93
N MET A 176 3.80 9.45 5.25
CA MET A 176 4.96 10.33 5.46
C MET A 176 5.34 11.11 4.20
N HIS A 177 5.10 10.57 3.00
CA HIS A 177 5.37 11.30 1.75
C HIS A 177 4.48 12.54 1.56
N ASN A 178 3.35 12.65 2.26
CA ASN A 178 2.52 13.86 2.24
C ASN A 178 3.18 15.04 2.96
N PHE A 179 4.20 14.78 3.77
CA PHE A 179 4.95 15.78 4.54
C PHE A 179 6.34 16.05 3.96
N VAL A 180 6.65 15.50 2.79
CA VAL A 180 7.87 15.82 2.05
C VAL A 180 7.63 17.12 1.29
N GLU A 181 8.52 18.10 1.46
CA GLU A 181 8.40 19.44 0.86
C GLU A 181 8.64 19.43 -0.66
N GLU A 182 9.32 18.41 -1.19
CA GLU A 182 9.62 18.28 -2.61
C GLU A 182 8.34 18.09 -3.45
N PRO A 183 8.04 18.99 -4.41
CA PRO A 183 6.90 18.83 -5.28
C PRO A 183 7.10 17.65 -6.24
N GLY A 184 6.04 16.87 -6.46
CA GLY A 184 6.07 15.79 -7.44
C GLY A 184 6.71 14.48 -6.95
N PHE A 185 6.67 14.23 -5.65
CA PHE A 185 7.15 12.98 -5.04
C PHE A 185 6.69 11.74 -5.82
N ASN A 186 7.64 11.05 -6.47
CA ASN A 186 7.39 9.87 -7.28
C ASN A 186 7.45 8.61 -6.41
N LEU A 187 6.30 8.23 -5.86
CA LEU A 187 6.17 7.10 -4.94
C LEU A 187 6.34 5.75 -5.65
N LYS A 188 7.24 4.91 -5.13
CA LYS A 188 7.30 3.46 -5.43
C LYS A 188 7.22 2.66 -4.15
N GLN A 189 6.06 2.11 -3.83
CA GLN A 189 5.86 1.36 -2.60
C GLN A 189 6.50 -0.04 -2.65
N CYS A 190 7.18 -0.40 -1.58
CA CYS A 190 7.65 -1.75 -1.28
C CYS A 190 6.79 -2.38 -0.17
N PHE A 191 7.00 -3.65 0.15
CA PHE A 191 6.33 -4.24 1.32
C PHE A 191 6.93 -3.70 2.62
N PHE A 192 6.12 -3.66 3.67
CA PHE A 192 6.63 -3.43 5.01
C PHE A 192 7.49 -4.64 5.43
N GLY A 193 8.68 -4.39 5.96
CA GLY A 193 9.66 -5.43 6.30
C GLY A 193 10.53 -5.91 5.13
N GLU A 194 10.38 -5.36 3.92
CA GLU A 194 11.12 -5.83 2.73
C GLU A 194 12.65 -5.72 2.91
N HIS A 195 13.12 -4.72 3.66
CA HIS A 195 14.52 -4.55 4.06
C HIS A 195 15.09 -5.73 4.85
N LEU A 196 14.24 -6.58 5.45
CA LEU A 196 14.65 -7.78 6.18
C LEU A 196 14.97 -8.96 5.26
N LEU A 197 14.67 -8.87 3.96
CA LEU A 197 14.98 -9.91 2.99
C LEU A 197 16.48 -9.96 2.66
N VAL A 198 17.38 -9.79 3.62
CA VAL A 198 18.83 -9.90 3.41
C VAL A 198 19.34 -11.34 3.54
N VAL A 199 18.60 -12.22 4.24
CA VAL A 199 18.96 -13.63 4.45
C VAL A 199 18.14 -14.54 3.53
N ASP A 200 18.77 -15.14 2.51
CA ASP A 200 18.08 -15.83 1.40
C ASP A 200 17.47 -17.20 1.73
N ASN A 201 17.82 -17.83 2.87
CA ASN A 201 17.31 -19.17 3.22
C ASN A 201 16.17 -19.21 4.27
N GLU A 202 15.77 -18.06 4.81
CA GLU A 202 14.68 -18.01 5.79
C GLU A 202 13.29 -18.05 5.14
N TYR A 203 12.32 -18.63 5.84
CA TYR A 203 10.92 -18.58 5.44
C TYR A 203 10.39 -17.15 5.54
N VAL A 204 9.63 -16.74 4.53
CA VAL A 204 8.97 -15.43 4.50
C VAL A 204 7.49 -15.63 4.81
N ALA A 205 7.03 -15.03 5.90
CA ALA A 205 5.62 -14.93 6.23
C ALA A 205 5.06 -13.61 5.71
N MET A 206 3.92 -13.64 5.01
CA MET A 206 3.22 -12.43 4.58
C MET A 206 1.86 -12.31 5.23
N VAL A 207 1.55 -11.12 5.75
CA VAL A 207 0.27 -10.77 6.38
C VAL A 207 -0.30 -9.49 5.78
N GLU A 208 -1.56 -9.18 6.07
CA GLU A 208 -2.22 -8.00 5.52
C GLU A 208 -1.71 -6.70 6.16
N ALA A 209 -1.64 -6.67 7.49
CA ALA A 209 -1.38 -5.45 8.26
C ALA A 209 0.05 -5.42 8.84
N GLU A 210 0.61 -4.21 8.91
CA GLU A 210 1.95 -3.96 9.46
C GLU A 210 2.00 -4.28 10.97
N LYS A 211 0.93 -3.93 11.72
CA LYS A 211 0.72 -4.33 13.13
C LYS A 211 0.94 -5.84 13.31
N THR A 212 0.33 -6.62 12.43
CA THR A 212 0.33 -8.08 12.49
C THR A 212 1.71 -8.65 12.23
N ALA A 213 2.46 -8.11 11.28
CA ALA A 213 3.83 -8.55 11.00
C ALA A 213 4.73 -8.34 12.22
N VAL A 214 4.63 -7.17 12.88
CA VAL A 214 5.43 -6.87 14.08
C VAL A 214 5.08 -7.82 15.22
N ILE A 215 3.79 -8.02 15.53
CA ILE A 215 3.36 -8.92 16.61
C ILE A 215 3.80 -10.36 16.32
N ALA A 216 3.56 -10.84 15.10
CA ALA A 216 3.90 -12.20 14.73
C ALA A 216 5.41 -12.46 14.74
N SER A 217 6.25 -11.44 14.43
CA SER A 217 7.71 -11.56 14.54
C SER A 217 8.20 -11.82 15.97
N MET A 218 7.46 -11.36 16.99
CA MET A 218 7.80 -11.61 18.39
C MET A 218 7.40 -13.03 18.84
N PHE A 219 6.37 -13.62 18.23
CA PHE A 219 5.97 -15.01 18.47
C PHE A 219 6.81 -16.02 17.68
N PHE A 220 7.18 -15.67 16.45
CA PHE A 220 7.89 -16.54 15.52
C PHE A 220 9.13 -15.82 14.94
N PRO A 221 10.21 -15.67 15.73
CA PRO A 221 11.40 -14.91 15.32
C PRO A 221 12.22 -15.60 14.22
N ASN A 222 11.96 -16.88 13.93
CA ASN A 222 12.66 -17.67 12.90
C ASN A 222 12.09 -17.48 11.48
N MET A 223 11.20 -16.51 11.29
CA MET A 223 10.61 -16.17 9.99
C MET A 223 10.75 -14.67 9.74
N ILE A 224 10.92 -14.30 8.48
CA ILE A 224 10.86 -12.90 8.07
C ILE A 224 9.39 -12.54 7.83
N TRP A 225 8.85 -11.61 8.64
CA TRP A 225 7.47 -11.16 8.49
C TRP A 225 7.38 -9.90 7.64
N LEU A 226 6.58 -9.96 6.58
CA LEU A 226 6.25 -8.85 5.70
C LEU A 226 4.76 -8.51 5.78
N ALA A 227 4.41 -7.26 5.47
CA ALA A 227 3.02 -6.87 5.29
C ALA A 227 2.75 -6.18 3.95
N SER A 228 1.61 -6.55 3.34
CA SER A 228 1.14 -5.94 2.09
C SER A 228 0.51 -4.56 2.29
N GLY A 229 0.07 -4.25 3.51
CA GLY A 229 -0.68 -3.05 3.87
C GLY A 229 -2.17 -3.12 3.52
N GLY A 230 -2.69 -4.31 3.23
CA GLY A 230 -4.11 -4.62 3.05
C GLY A 230 -4.38 -5.72 2.01
N LEU A 231 -5.55 -6.36 2.08
CA LEU A 231 -5.97 -7.49 1.24
C LEU A 231 -5.69 -7.34 -0.26
N SER A 232 -5.93 -6.16 -0.84
CA SER A 232 -5.80 -5.89 -2.28
C SER A 232 -4.40 -5.46 -2.71
N ASN A 233 -3.50 -5.20 -1.76
CA ASN A 233 -2.15 -4.73 -2.04
C ASN A 233 -1.18 -5.86 -2.37
N LEU A 234 -1.52 -7.09 -2.00
CA LEU A 234 -0.77 -8.26 -2.40
C LEU A 234 -1.11 -8.60 -3.87
N GLN A 235 -0.15 -8.38 -4.76
CA GLN A 235 -0.29 -8.61 -6.20
C GLN A 235 1.00 -9.23 -6.73
N ALA A 236 0.90 -10.13 -7.70
CA ALA A 236 2.07 -10.81 -8.28
C ALA A 236 3.10 -9.82 -8.85
N SER A 237 2.63 -8.71 -9.46
CA SER A 237 3.48 -7.62 -9.98
C SER A 237 4.32 -6.89 -8.92
N ARG A 238 4.02 -7.09 -7.64
CA ARG A 238 4.74 -6.49 -6.51
C ARG A 238 5.63 -7.50 -5.77
N CYS A 239 5.66 -8.75 -6.22
CA CYS A 239 6.32 -9.85 -5.51
C CYS A 239 7.69 -10.22 -6.08
N ASP A 240 8.30 -9.37 -6.92
CA ASP A 240 9.65 -9.59 -7.45
C ASP A 240 10.68 -9.74 -6.32
N CYS A 241 10.50 -9.05 -5.19
CA CYS A 241 11.35 -9.18 -4.01
C CYS A 241 11.29 -10.58 -3.36
N LEU A 242 10.29 -11.41 -3.70
CA LEU A 242 10.10 -12.76 -3.18
C LEU A 242 10.67 -13.85 -4.09
N LYS A 243 11.34 -13.47 -5.19
CA LYS A 243 11.88 -14.43 -6.15
C LYS A 243 12.81 -15.45 -5.48
N GLY A 244 12.54 -16.73 -5.69
CA GLY A 244 13.32 -17.84 -5.12
C GLY A 244 13.10 -18.11 -3.63
N ARG A 245 12.16 -17.43 -2.96
CA ARG A 245 11.93 -17.57 -1.51
C ARG A 245 10.91 -18.65 -1.19
N ASN A 246 10.96 -19.17 0.05
CA ASN A 246 9.91 -20.02 0.60
C ASN A 246 8.90 -19.14 1.35
N VAL A 247 7.70 -18.98 0.78
CA VAL A 247 6.70 -18.01 1.23
C VAL A 247 5.48 -18.71 1.83
N ILE A 248 5.02 -18.24 2.98
CA ILE A 248 3.74 -18.63 3.57
C ILE A 248 2.86 -17.38 3.68
N LEU A 249 1.70 -17.43 3.05
CA LEU A 249 0.70 -16.36 3.13
C LEU A 249 -0.23 -16.62 4.31
N PHE A 250 -0.40 -15.63 5.18
CA PHE A 250 -1.31 -15.64 6.33
C PHE A 250 -2.41 -14.58 6.12
N PRO A 251 -3.47 -14.92 5.38
CA PRO A 251 -4.59 -14.01 5.14
C PRO A 251 -5.39 -13.78 6.43
N ASP A 252 -6.08 -12.64 6.52
CA ASP A 252 -7.10 -12.43 7.56
C ASP A 252 -8.28 -13.41 7.32
N ALA A 253 -9.20 -13.51 8.28
CA ALA A 253 -10.22 -14.57 8.28
C ALA A 253 -11.14 -14.62 7.04
N ASN A 254 -11.24 -13.53 6.26
CA ASN A 254 -11.99 -13.47 4.98
C ASN A 254 -11.09 -13.38 3.73
N GLY A 255 -9.77 -13.47 3.90
CA GLY A 255 -8.79 -13.30 2.84
C GLY A 255 -8.37 -14.60 2.14
N PHE A 256 -8.70 -15.76 2.71
CA PHE A 256 -8.15 -17.06 2.30
C PHE A 256 -8.28 -17.33 0.80
N HIS A 257 -9.49 -17.34 0.26
CA HIS A 257 -9.71 -17.65 -1.15
C HIS A 257 -9.04 -16.67 -2.11
N LYS A 258 -8.95 -15.38 -1.74
CA LYS A 258 -8.31 -14.37 -2.57
C LYS A 258 -6.79 -14.56 -2.59
N TRP A 259 -6.20 -14.82 -1.43
CA TRP A 259 -4.77 -15.05 -1.31
C TRP A 259 -4.35 -16.39 -1.88
N HIS A 260 -5.20 -17.41 -1.83
CA HIS A 260 -4.99 -18.67 -2.55
C HIS A 260 -4.86 -18.44 -4.06
N LYS A 261 -5.73 -17.61 -4.66
CA LYS A 261 -5.61 -17.25 -6.09
C LYS A 261 -4.33 -16.48 -6.40
N ILE A 262 -3.83 -15.69 -5.45
CA ILE A 262 -2.56 -14.97 -5.62
C ILE A 262 -1.39 -15.95 -5.49
N ALA A 263 -1.41 -16.88 -4.54
CA ALA A 263 -0.39 -17.91 -4.36
C ALA A 263 -0.17 -18.72 -5.64
N GLU A 264 -1.24 -19.08 -6.36
CA GLU A 264 -1.12 -19.75 -7.67
C GLU A 264 -0.30 -18.94 -8.68
N LYS A 265 -0.42 -17.60 -8.67
CA LYS A 265 0.36 -16.70 -9.52
C LYS A 265 1.80 -16.51 -9.02
N LEU A 266 2.07 -16.80 -7.76
CA LEU A 266 3.40 -16.70 -7.15
C LEU A 266 4.24 -17.97 -7.30
N LYS A 267 3.63 -19.12 -7.60
CA LYS A 267 4.34 -20.38 -7.88
C LYS A 267 5.52 -20.26 -8.86
N PRO A 268 5.43 -19.50 -9.98
CA PRO A 268 6.58 -19.34 -10.88
C PRO A 268 7.65 -18.35 -10.38
N ILE A 269 7.36 -17.57 -9.33
CA ILE A 269 8.25 -16.54 -8.78
C ILE A 269 9.01 -17.10 -7.56
N CYS A 270 8.29 -17.74 -6.64
CA CYS A 270 8.80 -18.27 -5.38
C CYS A 270 9.36 -19.69 -5.56
N SER A 271 10.30 -20.10 -4.68
CA SER A 271 10.74 -21.49 -4.59
C SER A 271 9.61 -22.40 -4.07
N LYS A 272 8.91 -21.94 -3.03
CA LYS A 272 7.71 -22.57 -2.50
C LYS A 272 6.73 -21.47 -2.07
N VAL A 273 5.45 -21.68 -2.30
CA VAL A 273 4.40 -20.80 -1.78
C VAL A 273 3.23 -21.63 -1.26
N SER A 274 2.74 -21.30 -0.07
CA SER A 274 1.54 -21.89 0.51
C SER A 274 0.68 -20.81 1.18
N VAL A 275 -0.59 -21.13 1.41
CA VAL A 275 -1.51 -20.27 2.15
C VAL A 275 -1.92 -20.99 3.42
N SER A 276 -1.78 -20.32 4.56
CA SER A 276 -2.25 -20.81 5.85
C SER A 276 -3.77 -20.77 5.90
N ASP A 277 -4.40 -21.89 6.27
CA ASP A 277 -5.82 -22.04 6.53
C ASP A 277 -6.17 -21.86 8.02
N LEU A 278 -5.22 -21.39 8.83
CA LEU A 278 -5.38 -21.25 10.28
C LEU A 278 -6.62 -20.45 10.65
N LEU A 279 -6.77 -19.22 10.13
CA LEU A 279 -7.93 -18.39 10.46
C LEU A 279 -9.19 -18.84 9.72
N GLU A 280 -9.06 -19.51 8.58
CA GLU A 280 -10.21 -20.10 7.87
C GLU A 280 -10.87 -21.21 8.71
N THR A 281 -10.05 -22.02 9.39
CA THR A 281 -10.48 -23.19 10.15
C THR A 281 -10.73 -22.90 11.63
N LYS A 282 -10.06 -21.92 12.22
CA LYS A 282 -10.16 -21.60 13.66
C LYS A 282 -11.06 -20.42 13.99
N ALA A 283 -11.32 -19.50 13.05
CA ALA A 283 -12.23 -18.39 13.32
C ALA A 283 -13.68 -18.84 13.21
N SER A 284 -14.48 -18.51 14.23
CA SER A 284 -15.94 -18.60 14.18
C SER A 284 -16.54 -17.60 13.18
N ASP A 285 -17.79 -17.80 12.77
CA ASP A 285 -18.48 -16.89 11.84
C ASP A 285 -18.53 -15.46 12.38
N LYS A 286 -18.74 -15.30 13.69
CA LYS A 286 -18.73 -13.99 14.34
C LYS A 286 -17.35 -13.32 14.27
N GLU A 287 -16.28 -14.08 14.46
CA GLU A 287 -14.92 -13.54 14.36
C GLU A 287 -14.55 -13.20 12.91
N LYS A 288 -15.04 -13.98 11.94
CA LYS A 288 -14.95 -13.64 10.52
C LYS A 288 -15.66 -12.32 10.22
N GLU A 289 -16.87 -12.12 10.75
CA GLU A 289 -17.61 -10.85 10.61
C GLU A 289 -16.89 -9.66 11.27
N GLU A 290 -16.29 -9.87 12.43
CA GLU A 290 -15.50 -8.85 13.14
C GLU A 290 -14.13 -8.59 12.49
N GLY A 291 -13.71 -9.43 11.54
CA GLY A 291 -12.48 -9.29 10.79
C GLY A 291 -11.24 -9.70 11.59
N LEU A 292 -11.32 -10.83 12.31
CA LEU A 292 -10.21 -11.39 13.07
C LEU A 292 -8.94 -11.48 12.22
N ASP A 293 -7.87 -10.88 12.72
CA ASP A 293 -6.53 -10.93 12.11
C ASP A 293 -5.63 -11.94 12.84
N LEU A 294 -4.47 -12.26 12.25
CA LEU A 294 -3.54 -13.23 12.85
C LEU A 294 -2.99 -12.74 14.20
N ALA A 295 -2.82 -11.43 14.40
CA ALA A 295 -2.30 -10.92 15.66
C ALA A 295 -3.31 -11.07 16.79
N ASP A 296 -4.58 -10.81 16.51
CA ASP A 296 -5.66 -11.01 17.47
C ASP A 296 -5.74 -12.49 17.90
N TYR A 297 -5.62 -13.42 16.94
CA TYR A 297 -5.53 -14.85 17.24
C TYR A 297 -4.31 -15.20 18.10
N LEU A 298 -3.10 -14.78 17.71
CA LEU A 298 -1.88 -15.10 18.45
C LEU A 298 -1.86 -14.54 19.87
N ILE A 299 -2.34 -13.30 20.06
CA ILE A 299 -2.43 -12.68 21.38
C ILE A 299 -3.40 -13.47 22.26
N ARG A 300 -4.55 -13.88 21.73
CA ARG A 300 -5.53 -14.65 22.48
C ARG A 300 -4.95 -16.00 22.94
N GLU A 301 -4.36 -16.78 22.04
CA GLU A 301 -3.83 -18.11 22.37
C GLU A 301 -2.62 -18.04 23.31
N ALA A 302 -1.89 -16.92 23.34
CA ALA A 302 -0.77 -16.71 24.27
C ALA A 302 -1.22 -16.28 25.68
N CYS A 303 -2.41 -15.69 25.80
CA CYS A 303 -2.97 -15.21 27.06
C CYS A 303 -4.03 -16.15 27.67
N SER A 304 -4.41 -17.23 26.96
CA SER A 304 -5.29 -18.30 27.42
C SER A 304 -4.53 -19.35 28.22
#